data_AF-A0A953AW40-F1
#
_entry.id   AF-A0A953AW40-F1
#
_cell.length_a   1.000
_cell.length_b   1.000
_cell.length_c   1.000
_cell.angle_alpha   90.00
_cell.angle_beta   90.00
_cell.angle_gamma   90.00
#
_symmetry.space_group_name_H-M   'P 1'
#
loop_
_entity.id
_entity.type
_entity.pdbx_description
1 polymer ?
#
loop_
_entity_poly.entity_id
_entity_poly.type
_entity_poly.pdbx_seq_one_letter_code
_entity_poly.pdbx_strand_id
1 'polypeptide(L)'
;LRPAVVRSGIALGVMIYAGVGVVALLGGANYLDYSALAHDPVHGQELGIGLIELGVGITVASVMVAIFFNFADRGRDGRGPQEAGRE
;
A
#
# COMPACT_ATOMS: atom_id res chain seq x y z
N LEU A 1 15.77 -2.35 0.23
CA LEU A 1 15.02 -1.09 0.11
C LEU A 1 15.15 -0.29 1.41
N ARG A 2 15.19 1.04 1.35
CA ARG A 2 15.14 1.86 2.59
C ARG A 2 13.76 1.64 3.25
N PRO A 3 13.66 1.47 4.58
CA PRO A 3 12.37 1.24 5.26
C PRO A 3 11.33 2.32 4.98
N ALA A 4 11.76 3.57 4.75
CA ALA A 4 10.89 4.67 4.38
C ALA A 4 10.15 4.41 3.05
N VAL A 5 10.83 3.88 2.03
CA VAL A 5 10.24 3.62 0.70
C VAL A 5 9.11 2.59 0.80
N VAL A 6 9.31 1.53 1.60
CA VAL A 6 8.30 0.49 1.78
C VAL A 6 7.07 1.05 2.51
N ARG A 7 7.28 1.85 3.57
CA ARG A 7 6.17 2.51 4.29
C ARG A 7 5.42 3.50 3.39
N SER A 8 6.14 4.27 2.58
CA SER A 8 5.54 5.17 1.60
C SER A 8 4.71 4.41 0.57
N GLY A 9 5.18 3.24 0.09
CA GLY A 9 4.41 2.38 -0.82
C GLY A 9 3.09 1.90 -0.22
N ILE A 10 3.12 1.44 1.04
CA ILE A 10 1.90 1.03 1.77
C ILE A 10 0.91 2.20 1.87
N ALA A 11 1.37 3.37 2.33
CA ALA A 11 0.52 4.55 2.49
C ALA A 11 -0.03 5.05 1.15
N LEU A 12 0.79 5.03 0.09
CA LEU A 12 0.40 5.47 -1.25
C LEU A 12 -0.73 4.61 -1.82
N GLY A 13 -0.63 3.28 -1.72
CA GLY A 13 -1.67 2.39 -2.22
C GLY A 13 -3.01 2.57 -1.49
N VAL A 14 -2.97 2.75 -0.16
CA VAL A 14 -4.17 3.08 0.65
C VAL A 14 -4.74 4.45 0.27
N MET A 15 -3.90 5.45 0.00
CA MET A 15 -4.34 6.78 -0.40
C MET A 15 -4.98 6.78 -1.79
N ILE A 16 -4.50 5.94 -2.72
CA ILE A 16 -5.16 5.74 -4.02
C ILE A 16 -6.55 5.12 -3.82
N TYR A 17 -6.65 4.05 -3.03
CA TYR A 17 -7.94 3.40 -2.72
C TYR A 17 -8.94 4.38 -2.10
N ALA A 18 -8.53 5.11 -1.07
CA ALA A 18 -9.36 6.09 -0.38
C ALA A 18 -9.72 7.27 -1.29
N GLY A 19 -8.76 7.77 -2.08
CA GLY A 19 -8.95 8.88 -3.01
C GLY A 19 -9.99 8.57 -4.09
N VAL A 20 -9.92 7.38 -4.69
CA VAL A 20 -10.91 6.93 -5.70
C VAL A 20 -12.33 6.95 -5.12
N GLY A 21 -12.52 6.42 -3.92
CA GLY A 21 -13.84 6.41 -3.28
C GLY A 21 -14.32 7.80 -2.85
N VAL A 22 -13.42 8.69 -2.41
CA VAL A 22 -13.77 10.10 -2.11
C VAL A 22 -14.19 10.84 -3.38
N VAL A 23 -13.50 10.64 -4.50
CA VAL A 23 -13.87 11.25 -5.80
C VAL A 23 -15.27 10.79 -6.23
N ALA A 24 -15.61 9.51 -6.07
CA ALA A 24 -16.94 9.00 -6.35
C ALA A 24 -18.02 9.66 -5.48
N LEU A 25 -17.76 9.84 -4.17
CA LEU A 25 -18.66 10.55 -3.25
C LEU A 25 -18.86 12.02 -3.64
N LEU A 26 -17.79 12.72 -4.04
CA LEU A 26 -17.87 14.10 -4.52
C LEU A 26 -18.67 14.22 -5.82
N GLY A 27 -18.70 13.17 -6.63
CA GLY A 27 -19.55 13.04 -7.82
C GLY A 27 -21.01 12.72 -7.51
N GLY A 28 -21.40 12.59 -6.24
CA GLY A 28 -22.77 12.29 -5.82
C GLY A 28 -23.16 10.82 -5.91
N ALA A 29 -22.19 9.93 -6.17
CA ALA A 29 -22.40 8.50 -6.19
C ALA A 29 -21.97 7.85 -4.86
N ASN A 30 -22.21 6.55 -4.71
CA ASN A 30 -21.78 5.82 -3.51
C ASN A 30 -20.25 5.65 -3.47
N TYR A 31 -19.70 5.35 -2.30
CA TYR A 31 -18.26 5.06 -2.19
C TYR A 31 -17.89 3.87 -3.08
N LEU A 32 -16.88 4.05 -3.94
CA LEU A 32 -16.46 3.11 -5.00
C LEU A 32 -17.48 2.88 -6.12
N ASP A 33 -18.48 3.73 -6.24
CA ASP A 33 -19.32 3.77 -7.43
C ASP A 33 -18.58 4.52 -8.55
N TYR A 34 -17.89 3.75 -9.38
CA TYR A 34 -17.03 4.28 -10.43
C TYR A 34 -17.80 4.90 -11.60
N SER A 35 -19.13 4.75 -11.64
CA SER A 35 -19.95 5.35 -12.70
C SER A 35 -19.86 6.88 -12.73
N ALA A 36 -19.53 7.52 -11.59
CA ALA A 36 -19.35 8.95 -11.47
C ALA A 36 -17.94 9.46 -11.80
N LEU A 37 -16.98 8.59 -12.14
CA LEU A 37 -15.61 9.00 -12.44
C LEU A 37 -15.43 9.52 -13.87
N ALA A 38 -16.38 9.25 -14.77
CA ALA A 38 -16.35 9.72 -16.15
C ALA A 38 -17.77 10.10 -16.62
N HIS A 39 -17.86 10.81 -17.75
CA HIS A 39 -19.15 11.14 -18.35
C HIS A 39 -19.89 9.92 -18.91
N ASP A 40 -19.13 8.93 -19.39
CA ASP A 40 -19.67 7.63 -19.75
C ASP A 40 -19.47 6.66 -18.58
N PRO A 41 -20.55 6.13 -17.98
CA PRO A 41 -20.46 5.19 -16.87
C PRO A 41 -19.58 3.97 -17.15
N VAL A 42 -19.50 3.49 -18.41
CA VAL A 42 -18.67 2.34 -18.77
C VAL A 42 -17.18 2.66 -18.62
N HIS A 43 -16.75 3.80 -19.14
CA HIS A 43 -15.38 4.28 -18.99
C HIS A 43 -15.03 4.58 -17.53
N GLY A 44 -16.00 5.09 -16.75
CA GLY A 44 -15.84 5.31 -15.31
C GLY A 44 -15.52 4.01 -14.57
N GLN A 45 -16.24 2.92 -14.88
CA GLN A 45 -16.03 1.59 -14.31
C GLN A 45 -14.65 1.01 -14.65
N GLU A 46 -14.24 1.07 -15.92
CA GLU A 46 -12.92 0.58 -16.34
C GLU A 46 -11.78 1.32 -15.63
N LEU A 47 -11.86 2.65 -15.54
CA LEU A 47 -10.88 3.47 -14.83
C LEU A 47 -10.87 3.20 -13.32
N GLY A 48 -12.05 3.12 -12.71
CA GLY A 48 -12.18 2.90 -11.27
C GLY A 48 -11.62 1.56 -10.82
N ILE A 49 -11.95 0.49 -11.55
CA ILE A 49 -11.41 -0.86 -11.29
C ILE A 49 -9.89 -0.86 -11.45
N GLY A 50 -9.37 -0.26 -12.53
CA GLY A 50 -7.92 -0.19 -12.75
C GLY A 50 -7.17 0.57 -11.65
N LEU A 51 -7.74 1.67 -11.14
CA LEU A 51 -7.13 2.45 -10.05
C LEU A 51 -7.13 1.69 -8.72
N ILE A 52 -8.22 0.98 -8.41
CA ILE A 52 -8.28 0.16 -7.20
C ILE A 52 -7.33 -1.04 -7.29
N GLU A 53 -7.28 -1.71 -8.44
CA GLU A 53 -6.33 -2.81 -8.67
C GLU A 53 -4.89 -2.34 -8.48
N LEU A 54 -4.53 -1.17 -9.04
CA LEU A 54 -3.22 -0.55 -8.85
C LEU A 54 -2.94 -0.22 -7.38
N GLY A 55 -3.88 0.44 -6.69
CA GLY A 55 -3.72 0.85 -5.29
C GLY A 55 -3.57 -0.34 -4.33
N VAL A 56 -4.42 -1.35 -4.49
CA VAL A 56 -4.35 -2.60 -3.72
C VAL A 56 -3.06 -3.35 -4.05
N GLY A 57 -2.70 -3.46 -5.34
CA GLY A 57 -1.46 -4.11 -5.78
C GLY A 57 -0.20 -3.49 -5.17
N ILE A 58 -0.09 -2.15 -5.17
CA ILE A 58 1.02 -1.42 -4.55
C ILE A 58 1.09 -1.70 -3.04
N THR A 59 -0.07 -1.66 -2.36
CA THR A 59 -0.15 -1.92 -0.92
C THR A 59 0.32 -3.33 -0.60
N VAL A 60 -0.25 -4.34 -1.26
CA VAL A 60 0.07 -5.76 -1.04
C VAL A 60 1.55 -6.02 -1.34
N ALA A 61 2.06 -5.56 -2.47
CA ALA A 61 3.47 -5.71 -2.82
C ALA A 61 4.40 -5.10 -1.76
N SER A 62 4.08 -3.89 -1.30
CA SER A 62 4.89 -3.20 -0.28
C SER A 62 4.83 -3.92 1.07
N VAL A 63 3.65 -4.42 1.48
CA VAL A 63 3.48 -5.21 2.70
C VAL A 63 4.28 -6.51 2.62
N MET A 64 4.24 -7.23 1.49
CA MET A 64 5.02 -8.46 1.33
C MET A 64 6.52 -8.21 1.47
N VAL A 65 7.03 -7.11 0.89
CA VAL A 65 8.43 -6.70 1.05
C VAL A 65 8.74 -6.34 2.51
N ALA A 66 7.85 -5.64 3.21
CA ALA A 66 8.03 -5.31 4.63
C ALA A 66 8.12 -6.57 5.49
N ILE A 67 7.23 -7.53 5.26
CA ILE A 67 7.19 -8.81 5.96
C ILE A 67 8.49 -9.57 5.74
N PHE A 68 8.95 -9.69 4.49
CA PHE A 68 10.21 -10.34 4.15
C PHE A 68 11.40 -9.76 4.92
N PHE A 69 11.57 -8.43 4.90
CA PHE A 69 12.68 -7.79 5.61
C PHE A 69 12.57 -7.96 7.13
N ASN A 70 11.36 -7.90 7.70
CA ASN A 70 11.16 -8.09 9.13
C ASN A 70 11.53 -9.52 9.61
N PHE A 71 11.35 -10.53 8.76
CA PHE A 71 11.83 -11.88 9.05
C PHE A 71 13.33 -12.04 8.81
N ALA A 72 13.86 -11.46 7.73
CA ALA A 72 15.29 -11.52 7.42
C ALA A 72 16.16 -10.81 8.46
N ASP A 73 15.68 -9.71 9.05
CA ASP A 73 16.41 -8.94 10.05
C ASP A 73 16.42 -9.63 11.43
N ARG A 74 15.31 -10.30 11.80
CA ARG A 74 15.24 -11.11 13.04
C ARG A 74 16.26 -12.26 13.10
N GLY A 75 16.79 -12.69 11.96
CA GLY A 75 17.89 -13.68 11.92
C GLY A 75 19.27 -13.10 12.26
N ARG A 76 19.43 -11.77 12.27
CA ARG A 76 20.71 -11.09 12.53
C ARG A 76 20.87 -10.67 13.99
N ASP A 77 19.78 -10.59 14.75
CA ASP A 77 19.76 -10.19 16.17
C ASP A 77 20.11 -11.33 17.15
N GLY A 78 20.46 -12.52 16.63
CA GLY A 78 20.84 -13.69 17.42
C GLY A 78 22.32 -13.79 17.83
N ARG A 79 23.13 -12.72 17.77
CA ARG A 79 24.56 -12.79 18.11
C ARG A 79 24.95 -11.77 19.19
N GLY A 80 24.86 -12.19 20.45
CA GLY A 80 25.70 -11.63 21.52
C GLY A 80 27.18 -11.91 21.21
N PRO A 81 28.07 -10.98 21.60
CA PRO A 81 29.01 -11.33 22.65
C PRO A 81 29.03 -10.25 23.74
N GLN A 82 28.39 -10.55 24.88
CA GLN A 82 28.59 -9.85 26.15
C GLN A 82 29.64 -10.55 27.03
N GLU A 83 30.47 -11.39 26.42
CA GLU A 83 31.56 -12.12 27.07
C GLU A 83 32.89 -11.75 26.38
N ALA A 84 33.35 -10.52 26.59
CA ALA A 84 34.72 -10.14 26.22
C ALA A 84 35.24 -9.09 27.20
N GLY A 85 35.59 -9.58 28.40
CA GLY A 85 36.68 -9.10 29.23
C GLY A 85 36.73 -7.61 29.60
N ARG A 86 36.40 -7.31 30.86
CA ARG A 86 37.24 -6.57 31.81
C ARG A 86 36.88 -7.12 33.20
N GLU A 87 37.61 -8.08 33.75
CA GLU A 87 38.90 -7.90 34.47
C GLU A 87 38.80 -6.82 35.54
#